data_AF-A0A925XZY4-F1
#
_entry.id   AF-A0A925XZY4-F1
#
_cell.length_a   1.000
_cell.length_b   1.000
_cell.length_c   1.000
_cell.angle_alpha   90.00
_cell.angle_beta   90.00
_cell.angle_gamma   90.00
#
_symmetry.space_group_name_H-M   'P 1'
#
loop_
_entity.id
_entity.type
_entity.pdbx_description
1 polymer ?
#
loop_
_entity_poly.entity_id
_entity_poly.type
_entity_poly.pdbx_seq_one_letter_code
_entity_poly.pdbx_strand_id
1 'polypeptide(L)'
;MSMTSLLIVSCATSSMGLADSNRLQKGMTSAMVQEVLSVEPKQTVTFKVPQGSNNTIIAMVFDMSVGHTSSGFWTLFVGKPKSDYFAVFENDVLLYWGHPYEFNRHPDPRLNEIGKLAVEMTK
;
A
#
# COMPACT_ATOMS: atom_id res chain seq x y z
N MET A 1 45.40 0.81 7.92
CA MET A 1 44.61 1.48 6.87
C MET A 1 43.28 0.75 6.79
N SER A 2 42.23 1.28 7.43
CA SER A 2 40.91 0.65 7.45
C SER A 2 40.08 1.29 6.32
N MET A 3 39.74 0.51 5.29
CA MET A 3 38.81 0.94 4.25
C MET A 3 37.39 0.76 4.77
N THR A 4 36.81 1.83 5.29
CA THR A 4 35.38 1.89 5.59
C THR A 4 34.63 1.98 4.26
N SER A 5 34.13 0.84 3.77
CA SER A 5 33.21 0.81 2.62
C SER A 5 31.90 1.48 3.01
N LEU A 6 31.61 2.64 2.40
CA LEU A 6 30.26 3.22 2.40
C LEU A 6 29.36 2.36 1.52
N LEU A 7 28.50 1.55 2.13
CA LEU A 7 27.34 0.97 1.45
C LEU A 7 26.35 2.10 1.19
N ILE A 8 26.35 2.65 -0.02
CA ILE A 8 25.25 3.49 -0.50
C ILE A 8 24.09 2.55 -0.77
N VAL A 9 23.25 2.31 0.25
CA VAL A 9 21.93 1.71 0.05
C VAL A 9 21.13 2.72 -0.76
N SER A 10 21.09 2.52 -2.07
CA SER A 10 20.16 3.21 -2.95
C SER A 10 18.76 2.83 -2.50
N CYS A 11 18.13 3.70 -1.72
CA CYS A 11 16.71 3.60 -1.37
C CYS A 11 15.92 3.98 -2.63
N ALA A 12 15.91 3.08 -3.62
CA ALA A 12 15.02 3.21 -4.76
C ALA A 12 13.59 3.08 -4.20
N THR A 13 12.88 4.20 -4.15
CA THR A 13 11.47 4.25 -3.75
C THR A 13 10.62 3.65 -4.86
N SER A 14 10.65 2.32 -4.93
CA SER A 14 9.85 1.51 -5.83
C SER A 14 8.38 1.83 -5.56
N SER A 15 7.65 2.27 -6.58
CA SER A 15 6.21 2.51 -6.50
C SER A 15 5.48 1.42 -7.25
N MET A 16 4.41 0.90 -6.69
CA MET A 16 3.55 -0.06 -7.39
C MET A 16 2.75 0.64 -8.50
N GLY A 17 2.50 -0.07 -9.60
CA GLY A 17 1.62 0.36 -10.68
C GLY A 17 0.25 -0.30 -10.63
N LEU A 18 -0.63 0.09 -11.55
CA LEU A 18 -1.95 -0.56 -11.73
C LEU A 18 -1.81 -2.05 -12.09
N ALA A 19 -0.81 -2.40 -12.90
CA ALA A 19 -0.53 -3.79 -13.25
C ALA A 19 -0.19 -4.65 -12.02
N ASP A 20 0.53 -4.07 -11.04
CA ASP A 20 0.87 -4.75 -9.80
C ASP A 20 -0.36 -4.92 -8.90
N SER A 21 -1.20 -3.89 -8.79
CA SER A 21 -2.47 -3.97 -8.06
C SER A 21 -3.39 -5.08 -8.63
N ASN A 22 -3.44 -5.23 -9.95
CA ASN A 22 -4.26 -6.27 -10.61
C ASN A 22 -3.78 -7.71 -10.32
N ARG A 23 -2.57 -7.88 -9.76
CA ARG A 23 -2.05 -9.19 -9.35
C ARG A 23 -2.48 -9.56 -7.93
N LEU A 24 -2.99 -8.60 -7.15
CA LEU A 24 -3.49 -8.85 -5.80
C LEU A 24 -4.83 -9.59 -5.83
N GLN A 25 -5.01 -10.50 -4.89
CA GLN A 25 -6.21 -11.31 -4.77
C GLN A 25 -6.61 -11.46 -3.31
N LYS A 26 -7.93 -11.41 -3.04
CA LYS A 26 -8.46 -11.73 -1.72
C LYS A 26 -7.95 -13.10 -1.28
N GLY A 27 -7.55 -13.22 -0.03
CA GLY A 27 -6.99 -14.48 0.50
C GLY A 27 -5.47 -14.56 0.52
N MET A 28 -4.75 -13.67 -0.18
CA MET A 28 -3.28 -13.62 -0.11
C MET A 28 -2.80 -13.23 1.30
N THR A 29 -1.70 -13.80 1.76
CA THR A 29 -1.07 -13.35 3.00
C THR A 29 -0.24 -12.09 2.81
N SER A 30 0.12 -11.41 3.90
CA SER A 30 0.99 -10.22 3.81
C SER A 30 2.37 -10.54 3.21
N ALA A 31 2.87 -11.76 3.42
CA ALA A 31 4.08 -12.26 2.78
C ALA A 31 3.89 -12.46 1.27
N MET A 32 2.78 -13.08 0.85
CA MET A 32 2.47 -13.27 -0.58
C MET A 32 2.30 -11.94 -1.30
N VAL A 33 1.66 -10.95 -0.67
CA VAL A 33 1.50 -9.62 -1.26
C VAL A 33 2.85 -8.94 -1.48
N GLN A 34 3.77 -9.01 -0.51
CA GLN A 34 5.11 -8.46 -0.65
C GLN A 34 5.92 -9.17 -1.75
N GLU A 35 5.80 -10.50 -1.86
CA GLU A 35 6.44 -11.28 -2.93
C GLU A 35 5.88 -10.88 -4.31
N VAL A 36 4.56 -10.81 -4.44
CA VAL A 36 3.87 -10.46 -5.70
C VAL A 36 4.24 -9.05 -6.13
N LEU A 37 4.16 -8.07 -5.23
CA LEU A 37 4.44 -6.67 -5.57
C LEU A 37 5.93 -6.43 -5.78
N SER A 38 6.82 -7.19 -5.11
CA SER A 38 8.27 -6.96 -5.13
C SER A 38 8.65 -5.51 -4.80
N VAL A 39 7.81 -4.86 -3.99
CA VAL A 39 7.95 -3.48 -3.51
C VAL A 39 7.72 -3.50 -2.01
N GLU A 40 8.61 -2.86 -1.26
CA GLU A 40 8.43 -2.70 0.17
C GLU A 40 7.34 -1.65 0.47
N PRO A 41 6.46 -1.90 1.46
CA PRO A 41 5.52 -0.90 1.90
C PRO A 41 6.29 0.28 2.53
N LYS A 42 5.88 1.50 2.16
CA LYS A 42 6.35 2.75 2.77
C LYS A 42 6.06 2.79 4.27
N GLN A 43 4.94 2.19 4.69
CA GLN A 43 4.54 2.12 6.09
C GLN A 43 3.70 0.86 6.33
N THR A 44 3.83 0.27 7.51
CA THR A 44 2.93 -0.78 7.99
C THR A 44 2.41 -0.39 9.36
N VAL A 45 1.09 -0.41 9.54
CA VAL A 45 0.44 -0.13 10.82
C VAL A 45 -0.44 -1.29 11.23
N THR A 46 -0.55 -1.52 12.54
CA THR A 46 -1.39 -2.57 13.12
C THR A 46 -2.37 -1.95 14.08
N PHE A 47 -3.66 -2.28 13.94
CA PHE A 47 -4.71 -1.72 14.79
C PHE A 47 -5.88 -2.70 14.95
N LYS A 48 -6.80 -2.37 15.86
CA LYS A 48 -8.06 -3.07 16.06
C LYS A 48 -9.22 -2.18 15.67
N VAL A 49 -10.30 -2.78 15.15
CA VAL A 49 -11.53 -2.06 14.79
C VAL A 49 -12.44 -2.03 16.03
N PRO A 50 -12.86 -0.84 16.51
CA PRO A 50 -13.68 -0.71 17.71
C PRO A 50 -15.03 -1.46 17.66
N GLN A 51 -15.67 -1.53 16.48
CA GLN A 51 -16.99 -2.14 16.31
C GLN A 51 -16.98 -3.51 15.59
N GLY A 52 -15.86 -4.24 15.63
CA GLY A 52 -15.71 -5.52 14.91
C GLY A 52 -15.41 -6.73 15.80
N SER A 53 -15.19 -7.87 15.13
CA SER A 53 -14.47 -8.98 15.73
C SER A 53 -13.14 -8.51 16.34
N ASN A 54 -12.63 -9.22 17.34
CA ASN A 54 -11.38 -8.91 18.04
C ASN A 54 -10.11 -9.10 17.18
N ASN A 55 -10.29 -9.09 15.85
CA ASN A 55 -9.31 -9.44 14.85
C ASN A 55 -8.31 -8.30 14.68
N THR A 56 -7.04 -8.68 14.54
CA THR A 56 -5.95 -7.74 14.30
C THR A 56 -5.98 -7.36 12.82
N ILE A 57 -6.01 -6.06 12.56
CA ILE A 57 -5.90 -5.50 11.22
C ILE A 57 -4.48 -4.99 11.00
N ILE A 58 -3.91 -5.35 9.87
CA ILE A 58 -2.62 -4.82 9.39
C ILE A 58 -2.91 -4.02 8.12
N ALA A 59 -2.45 -2.78 8.06
CA ALA A 59 -2.51 -1.98 6.83
C ALA A 59 -1.08 -1.71 6.35
N MET A 60 -0.79 -2.18 5.14
CA MET A 60 0.44 -1.86 4.41
C MET A 60 0.16 -0.74 3.43
N VAL A 61 0.97 0.32 3.47
CA VAL A 61 0.86 1.49 2.61
C VAL A 61 1.96 1.43 1.57
N PHE A 62 1.58 1.52 0.30
CA PHE A 62 2.47 1.56 -0.84
C PHE A 62 2.34 2.91 -1.55
N ASP A 63 3.44 3.39 -2.12
CA ASP A 63 3.37 4.44 -3.13
C ASP A 63 2.80 3.84 -4.41
N MET A 64 1.60 4.25 -4.84
CA MET A 64 1.09 3.87 -6.15
C MET A 64 1.31 5.00 -7.16
N SER A 65 1.99 4.66 -8.26
CA SER A 65 2.11 5.53 -9.42
C SER A 65 0.86 5.35 -10.29
N VAL A 66 -0.08 6.29 -10.21
CA VAL A 66 -1.24 6.28 -11.10
C VAL A 66 -0.76 6.74 -12.47
N GLY A 67 -0.56 5.77 -13.37
CA GLY A 67 -0.23 6.06 -14.76
C GLY A 67 -1.39 6.77 -15.41
N HIS A 68 -1.44 8.09 -15.35
CA HIS A 68 -2.16 8.82 -16.38
C HIS A 68 -1.54 8.39 -17.70
N THR A 69 -2.38 7.90 -18.60
CA THR A 69 -2.10 7.66 -20.01
C THR A 69 -1.81 8.98 -20.72
N SER A 70 -0.78 9.69 -20.27
CA SER A 70 -0.17 10.77 -21.00
C SER A 70 1.18 10.24 -21.48
N SER A 71 1.15 9.58 -22.62
CA SER A 71 2.23 9.59 -23.61
C SER A 71 2.48 11.03 -24.08
N GLY A 72 2.80 11.91 -23.13
CA GLY A 72 2.92 13.34 -23.30
C GLY A 72 4.27 13.77 -22.75
N PHE A 73 4.94 14.63 -23.50
CA PHE A 73 6.25 15.23 -23.22
C PHE A 73 6.48 15.68 -21.76
N TRP A 74 5.41 15.97 -21.02
CA TRP A 74 5.42 16.44 -19.62
C TRP A 74 5.80 15.39 -18.57
N THR A 75 5.55 14.09 -18.78
CA THR A 75 5.94 13.02 -17.82
C THR A 75 7.45 12.80 -17.71
N LEU A 76 8.25 13.35 -18.64
CA LEU A 76 9.72 13.30 -18.59
C LEU A 76 10.32 14.31 -17.60
N PHE A 77 9.58 15.36 -17.25
CA PHE A 77 10.10 16.49 -16.45
C PHE A 77 9.45 16.63 -15.08
N VAL A 78 8.26 16.04 -14.89
CA VAL A 78 7.50 16.09 -13.64
C VAL A 78 7.16 14.66 -13.29
N GLY A 79 7.83 14.09 -12.29
CA GLY A 79 7.65 12.70 -11.87
C GLY A 79 6.18 12.33 -11.70
N LYS A 80 5.85 11.04 -11.86
CA LYS A 80 4.47 10.56 -11.73
C LYS A 80 3.94 10.87 -10.32
N PRO A 81 2.74 11.46 -10.19
CA PRO A 81 2.15 11.66 -8.87
C PRO A 81 1.99 10.31 -8.18
N LYS A 82 2.59 10.20 -7.00
CA LYS A 82 2.47 9.06 -6.10
C LYS A 82 1.32 9.33 -5.14
N SER A 83 0.48 8.33 -4.94
CA SER A 83 -0.62 8.38 -3.96
C SER A 83 -0.57 7.16 -3.07
N ASP A 84 -0.92 7.33 -1.80
CA ASP A 84 -1.00 6.22 -0.86
C ASP A 84 -2.03 5.19 -1.34
N TYR A 85 -1.60 3.92 -1.34
CA TYR A 85 -2.39 2.77 -1.70
C TYR A 85 -2.27 1.72 -0.62
N PHE A 86 -3.42 1.26 -0.13
CA PHE A 86 -3.49 0.41 1.05
C PHE A 86 -3.72 -1.03 0.62
N ALA A 87 -3.00 -1.96 1.23
CA ALA A 87 -3.38 -3.36 1.30
C ALA A 87 -3.69 -3.67 2.76
N VAL A 88 -4.92 -4.09 3.03
CA VAL A 88 -5.41 -4.32 4.39
C VAL A 88 -5.66 -5.80 4.62
N PHE A 89 -5.08 -6.30 5.69
CA PHE A 89 -5.10 -7.70 6.09
C PHE A 89 -5.87 -7.85 7.39
N GLU A 90 -6.66 -8.91 7.48
CA GLU A 90 -7.31 -9.36 8.69
C GLU A 90 -6.76 -10.74 9.03
N ASN A 91 -6.16 -10.91 10.21
CA ASN A 91 -5.51 -12.17 10.61
C ASN A 91 -4.52 -12.69 9.55
N ASP A 92 -3.70 -11.80 9.00
CA ASP A 92 -2.74 -12.07 7.91
C ASP A 92 -3.38 -12.51 6.58
N VAL A 93 -4.67 -12.23 6.35
CA VAL A 93 -5.36 -12.52 5.09
C VAL A 93 -5.81 -11.23 4.43
N LEU A 94 -5.44 -11.02 3.16
CA LEU A 94 -5.79 -9.82 2.39
C LEU A 94 -7.30 -9.72 2.27
N LEU A 95 -7.85 -8.72 2.95
CA LEU A 95 -9.27 -8.42 3.02
C LEU A 95 -9.68 -7.49 1.87
N TYR A 96 -8.93 -6.40 1.68
CA TYR A 96 -9.19 -5.40 0.66
C TYR A 96 -7.92 -4.59 0.32
N TRP A 97 -7.88 -3.99 -0.86
CA TRP A 97 -6.81 -3.08 -1.27
C TRP A 97 -7.38 -1.95 -2.14
N GLY A 98 -6.76 -0.77 -2.07
CA GLY A 98 -7.28 0.42 -2.75
C GLY A 98 -6.71 1.73 -2.22
N HIS A 99 -7.11 2.83 -2.83
CA HIS A 99 -6.92 4.17 -2.28
C HIS A 99 -7.89 4.44 -1.12
N PRO A 100 -7.55 5.35 -0.19
CA PRO A 100 -8.44 5.73 0.92
C PRO A 100 -9.89 6.04 0.53
N TYR A 101 -10.09 6.73 -0.60
CA TYR A 101 -11.41 7.12 -1.05
C TYR A 101 -12.25 5.92 -1.54
N GLU A 102 -11.61 4.83 -1.98
CA GLU A 102 -12.28 3.59 -2.38
C GLU A 102 -12.82 2.85 -1.15
N PHE A 103 -12.06 2.82 -0.05
CA PHE A 103 -12.55 2.30 1.23
C PHE A 103 -13.78 3.10 1.71
N ASN A 104 -13.72 4.44 1.63
CA ASN A 104 -14.82 5.30 2.07
C ASN A 104 -16.09 5.19 1.21
N ARG A 105 -16.00 4.65 -0.01
CA ARG A 105 -17.13 4.43 -0.93
C ARG A 105 -17.55 2.96 -1.01
N HIS A 106 -16.88 2.07 -0.28
CA HIS A 106 -17.22 0.66 -0.28
C HIS A 106 -18.63 0.47 0.32
N PRO A 107 -19.45 -0.46 -0.21
CA PRO A 107 -20.78 -0.75 0.34
C PRO A 107 -20.77 -1.45 1.71
N ASP A 108 -19.60 -1.89 2.19
CA ASP A 108 -19.44 -2.57 3.47
C ASP A 108 -18.95 -1.56 4.52
N PRO A 109 -19.81 -1.13 5.47
CA PRO A 109 -19.46 -0.12 6.47
C PRO A 109 -18.19 -0.45 7.26
N ARG A 110 -17.89 -1.75 7.42
CA ARG A 110 -16.70 -2.22 8.12
C ARG A 110 -15.43 -1.82 7.37
N LEU A 111 -15.43 -1.91 6.04
CA LEU A 111 -14.30 -1.48 5.21
C LEU A 111 -14.13 0.03 5.23
N ASN A 112 -15.22 0.79 5.33
CA ASN A 112 -15.15 2.25 5.49
C ASN A 112 -14.47 2.62 6.81
N GLU A 113 -14.84 1.96 7.92
CA GLU A 113 -14.23 2.18 9.24
C GLU A 113 -12.74 1.78 9.25
N ILE A 114 -12.42 0.61 8.68
CA ILE A 114 -11.04 0.15 8.51
C ILE A 114 -10.21 1.17 7.72
N GLY A 115 -10.74 1.67 6.60
CA GLY A 115 -10.06 2.66 5.78
C GLY A 115 -9.83 3.97 6.51
N LYS A 116 -10.82 4.44 7.29
CA LYS A 116 -10.68 5.64 8.12
C LYS A 116 -9.58 5.48 9.17
N LEU A 117 -9.58 4.36 9.91
CA LEU A 117 -8.57 4.07 10.93
C LEU A 117 -7.19 3.92 10.32
N ALA A 118 -7.07 3.24 9.17
CA ALA A 118 -5.81 3.12 8.46
C ALA A 118 -5.21 4.49 8.12
N VAL A 119 -6.02 5.41 7.60
CA VAL A 119 -5.60 6.79 7.32
C VAL A 119 -5.20 7.56 8.58
N GLU A 120 -5.92 7.39 9.69
CA GLU A 120 -5.58 8.05 10.96
C GLU A 120 -4.26 7.56 11.55
N MET A 121 -3.96 6.26 11.39
CA MET A 121 -2.74 5.63 11.89
C MET A 121 -1.52 5.88 11.01
N THR A 122 -1.71 6.28 9.74
CA THR A 122 -0.63 6.50 8.77
C THR A 122 -0.32 7.99 8.50
N LYS A 123 -0.90 8.89 9.30
CA LYS A 123 -0.57 10.32 9.32
C LYS A 123 0.58 10.61 10.28
#